data_AF-A0A392QAQ8-F1
#
_entry.id   AF-A0A392QAQ8-F1
#
_cell.length_a   1.000
_cell.length_b   1.000
_cell.length_c   1.000
_cell.angle_alpha   90.00
_cell.angle_beta   90.00
_cell.angle_gamma   90.00
#
_symmetry.space_group_name_H-M   'P 1'
#
loop_
_entity.id
_entity.type
_entity.pdbx_description
1 polymer ?
#
loop_
_entity_poly.entity_id
_entity_poly.type
_entity_poly.pdbx_seq_one_letter_code
_entity_poly.pdbx_strand_id
1 'polypeptide(L)'
;LNTTTLHYFIPYAIGASASTRVSNELGAGNPKTAKGAVRVVVIIGIAEAIIVSTFFICFRNILGYAYSNDEQVVNYIADMVPLLCVSVSA
;
A
#
# COMPACT_ATOMS: atom_id res chain seq x y z
N LEU A 1 -13.94 -2.16 -0.42
CA LEU A 1 -13.80 -1.11 -1.47
C LEU A 1 -13.26 0.19 -0.88
N ASN A 2 -13.96 0.86 0.04
CA ASN A 2 -13.51 2.14 0.62
C ASN A 2 -12.10 2.07 1.23
N THR A 3 -11.81 1.09 2.09
CA THR A 3 -10.46 0.89 2.65
C THR A 3 -9.39 0.72 1.56
N THR A 4 -9.67 -0.10 0.55
CA THR A 4 -8.76 -0.33 -0.59
C THR A 4 -8.51 0.94 -1.40
N THR A 5 -9.57 1.72 -1.67
CA THR A 5 -9.46 3.01 -2.36
C THR A 5 -8.64 4.02 -1.58
N LEU A 6 -8.81 4.09 -0.26
CA LEU A 6 -8.01 4.98 0.59
C LEU A 6 -6.54 4.57 0.60
N HIS A 7 -6.26 3.28 0.70
CA HIS A 7 -4.89 2.77 0.67
C HIS A 7 -4.20 2.99 -0.68
N TYR A 8 -4.91 2.83 -1.81
CA TYR A 8 -4.38 2.94 -3.17
C TYR A 8 -3.57 4.23 -3.43
N PHE A 9 -3.91 5.33 -2.76
CA PHE A 9 -3.20 6.60 -2.93
C PHE A 9 -1.72 6.53 -2.49
N ILE A 10 -1.36 5.64 -1.56
CA ILE A 10 0.02 5.50 -1.08
C ILE A 10 0.93 4.90 -2.17
N PRO A 11 0.69 3.69 -2.71
CA PRO A 11 1.50 3.14 -3.79
C PRO A 11 1.40 3.98 -5.07
N TYR A 12 0.25 4.62 -5.32
CA TYR A 12 0.12 5.56 -6.44
C TYR A 12 1.09 6.74 -6.34
N ALA A 13 1.16 7.39 -5.17
CA ALA A 13 2.07 8.52 -4.94
C ALA A 13 3.54 8.10 -5.03
N ILE A 14 3.88 6.92 -4.49
CA ILE A 14 5.22 6.33 -4.62
C ILE A 14 5.57 6.13 -6.10
N GLY A 15 4.66 5.56 -6.90
CA GLY A 15 4.84 5.38 -8.34
C GLY A 15 5.03 6.69 -9.09
N ALA A 16 4.20 7.71 -8.82
CA ALA A 16 4.33 9.02 -9.46
C ALA A 16 5.67 9.71 -9.15
N SER A 17 6.11 9.64 -7.89
CA SER A 17 7.42 10.15 -7.46
C SER A 17 8.57 9.39 -8.12
N ALA A 18 8.46 8.06 -8.18
CA ALA A 18 9.42 7.19 -8.85
C ALA A 18 9.55 7.54 -10.34
N SER A 19 8.44 7.66 -11.06
CA SER A 19 8.42 8.04 -12.48
C SER A 19 9.11 9.37 -12.71
N THR A 20 8.80 10.39 -11.91
CA THR A 20 9.43 11.71 -12.00
C THR A 20 10.94 11.61 -11.78
N ARG A 21 11.38 10.89 -10.73
CA ARG A 21 12.80 10.76 -10.41
C ARG A 21 13.57 9.98 -11.47
N VAL A 22 13.03 8.85 -11.93
CA VAL A 22 13.66 8.03 -12.97
C VAL A 22 13.74 8.79 -14.29
N SER A 23 12.67 9.49 -14.68
CA SER A 23 12.68 10.31 -15.90
C SER A 23 13.71 11.43 -15.84
N ASN A 24 13.87 12.10 -14.70
CA ASN A 24 14.88 13.15 -14.53
C ASN A 24 16.31 12.59 -14.67
N GLU A 25 16.62 11.46 -14.04
CA GLU A 25 17.95 10.84 -14.14
C GLU A 25 18.24 10.32 -15.56
N LEU A 26 17.23 9.77 -16.25
CA LEU A 26 17.37 9.35 -17.64
C LEU A 26 17.54 10.55 -18.58
N GLY A 27 16.76 11.61 -18.39
CA GLY A 27 16.86 12.86 -19.16
C GLY A 27 18.22 13.57 -18.97
N ALA A 28 18.85 13.40 -17.81
CA ALA A 28 20.20 13.87 -17.53
C ALA A 28 21.32 12.94 -18.06
N GLY A 29 20.97 11.83 -18.74
CA GLY A 29 21.94 10.87 -19.25
C GLY A 29 22.60 10.00 -18.16
N ASN A 30 21.96 9.86 -16.99
CA ASN A 30 22.50 9.16 -15.83
C ASN A 30 21.75 7.84 -15.51
N PRO A 31 21.89 6.78 -16.34
CA PRO A 31 21.14 5.53 -16.18
C PRO A 31 21.50 4.74 -14.92
N LYS A 32 22.70 4.96 -14.35
CA LYS A 32 23.11 4.30 -13.09
C LYS A 32 22.26 4.79 -11.92
N THR A 33 22.07 6.10 -11.81
CA THR A 33 21.23 6.71 -10.77
C THR A 33 19.76 6.39 -10.98
N ALA A 34 19.28 6.38 -12.23
CA ALA A 34 17.93 5.93 -12.57
C ALA A 34 17.65 4.51 -12.06
N LYS A 35 18.57 3.57 -12.29
CA LYS A 35 18.49 2.20 -11.75
C LYS A 35 18.50 2.17 -10.23
N GLY A 36 19.29 3.04 -9.60
CA GLY A 36 19.28 3.23 -8.14
C GLY A 36 17.92 3.69 -7.63
N ALA A 37 17.29 4.66 -8.28
CA ALA A 37 15.97 5.15 -7.94
C ALA A 37 14.91 4.04 -8.01
N VAL A 38 14.93 3.21 -9.05
CA VAL A 38 14.04 2.04 -9.15
C VAL A 38 14.22 1.08 -7.98
N ARG A 39 15.46 0.76 -7.60
CA ARG A 39 15.74 -0.14 -6.46
C ARG A 39 15.17 0.41 -5.14
N VAL A 40 15.38 1.70 -4.88
CA VAL A 40 14.87 2.36 -3.68
C VAL A 40 13.34 2.29 -3.65
N VAL A 41 12.68 2.56 -4.77
CA VAL A 41 11.22 2.53 -4.89
C VAL A 41 10.66 1.12 -4.66
N VAL A 42 11.31 0.08 -5.20
CA VAL A 42 10.90 -1.32 -4.94
C VAL A 42 11.00 -1.66 -3.45
N ILE A 43 12.09 -1.24 -2.78
CA ILE A 43 12.24 -1.46 -1.33
C ILE A 43 11.13 -0.74 -0.55
N ILE A 44 10.82 0.51 -0.91
CA ILE A 44 9.75 1.28 -0.29
C ILE A 44 8.39 0.58 -0.50
N GLY A 45 8.11 0.08 -1.70
CA GLY A 45 6.87 -0.65 -1.99
C GLY A 45 6.72 -1.93 -1.16
N ILE A 46 7.80 -2.72 -1.01
CA ILE A 46 7.78 -3.92 -0.16
C ILE A 46 7.55 -3.54 1.32
N ALA A 47 8.25 -2.51 1.80
CA ALA A 47 8.10 -2.05 3.18
C ALA A 47 6.67 -1.56 3.46
N GLU A 48 6.08 -0.82 2.51
CA GLU A 48 4.72 -0.31 2.58
C GLU A 48 3.69 -1.45 2.68
N ALA A 49 3.78 -2.46 1.81
CA ALA A 49 2.89 -3.62 1.84
C ALA A 49 2.96 -4.38 3.17
N ILE A 50 4.17 -4.55 3.73
CA ILE A 50 4.37 -5.18 5.04
C ILE A 50 3.71 -4.34 6.15
N ILE A 51 3.94 -3.03 6.16
CA ILE A 51 3.40 -2.13 7.19
C ILE A 51 1.88 -2.14 7.16
N VAL A 52 1.27 -2.00 5.98
CA VAL A 52 -0.19 -1.94 5.83
C VAL A 52 -0.83 -3.28 6.17
N SER A 53 -0.27 -4.40 5.71
CA SER A 53 -0.77 -5.74 6.05
C SER A 53 -0.68 -6.01 7.56
N THR A 54 0.43 -5.63 8.19
CA THR A 54 0.60 -5.76 9.64
C THR A 54 -0.44 -4.93 10.38
N PHE A 55 -0.62 -3.67 9.97
CA PHE A 55 -1.63 -2.79 10.56
C PHE A 55 -3.03 -3.40 10.46
N PHE A 56 -3.46 -3.82 9.27
CA PHE A 56 -4.80 -4.36 9.12
C PHE A 56 -5.01 -5.64 9.93
N ILE A 57 -4.05 -6.57 9.95
CA ILE A 57 -4.16 -7.79 10.75
C ILE A 57 -4.23 -7.48 12.25
N CYS A 58 -3.35 -6.61 12.77
CA CYS A 58 -3.32 -6.26 14.19
C CYS A 58 -4.61 -5.58 14.66
N PHE A 59 -5.22 -4.74 13.81
CA PHE A 59 -6.41 -3.96 14.16
C PHE A 59 -7.71 -4.55 13.59
N ARG A 60 -7.70 -5.77 13.04
CA ARG A 60 -8.84 -6.34 12.29
C ARG A 60 -10.18 -6.33 13.03
N ASN A 61 -10.15 -6.54 14.35
CA ASN A 61 -11.36 -6.58 15.18
C ASN A 61 -11.91 -5.19 15.52
N ILE A 62 -11.17 -4.12 15.23
CA ILE A 62 -11.56 -2.73 15.52
C ILE A 62 -11.96 -2.01 14.23
N LEU A 63 -11.35 -2.36 13.09
CA LEU A 63 -11.59 -1.71 11.80
C LEU A 63 -13.06 -1.74 11.35
N GLY A 64 -13.80 -2.79 11.69
CA GLY A 64 -15.22 -2.91 11.34
C GLY A 64 -16.09 -1.79 11.92
N TYR A 65 -15.71 -1.24 13.08
CA TYR A 65 -16.45 -0.15 13.72
C TYR A 65 -16.37 1.18 12.96
N ALA A 66 -15.43 1.32 12.01
CA ALA A 66 -15.44 2.46 11.09
C ALA A 66 -16.63 2.44 10.11
N TYR A 67 -17.30 1.29 9.97
CA TYR A 67 -18.38 1.07 9.00
C TYR A 67 -19.74 0.82 9.67
N SER A 68 -19.77 0.12 10.81
CA SER A 68 -21.01 -0.22 11.52
C SER A 68 -20.76 -0.48 12.99
N ASN A 69 -21.76 -0.21 13.84
CA ASN A 69 -21.76 -0.63 15.25
C ASN A 69 -22.39 -2.03 15.46
N ASP A 70 -22.87 -2.67 14.38
CA ASP A 70 -23.38 -4.04 14.45
C ASP A 70 -22.22 -5.04 14.50
N GLU A 71 -22.12 -5.78 15.61
CA GLU A 71 -21.11 -6.82 15.86
C GLU A 71 -21.03 -7.87 14.75
N GLN A 72 -22.13 -8.21 14.07
CA GLN A 72 -22.11 -9.17 12.97
C GLN A 72 -21.31 -8.62 11.78
N VAL A 73 -21.47 -7.33 11.50
CA VAL A 73 -20.74 -6.64 10.42
C VAL A 73 -19.27 -6.48 10.79
N VAL A 74 -18.97 -6.15 12.04
CA VAL A 74 -17.59 -6.00 12.52
C VAL A 74 -16.81 -7.31 12.38
N ASN A 75 -17.39 -8.42 12.85
CA ASN A 75 -16.78 -9.75 12.74
C ASN A 75 -16.61 -10.18 11.29
N TYR A 76 -17.60 -9.92 10.43
CA TYR A 76 -17.49 -10.20 9.00
C TYR A 76 -16.33 -9.44 8.33
N ILE A 77 -16.15 -8.16 8.68
CA ILE A 77 -15.01 -7.37 8.18
C ILE A 77 -13.69 -7.94 8.69
N ALA A 78 -13.61 -8.32 9.98
CA ALA A 78 -12.41 -8.91 10.57
C ALA A 78 -11.98 -10.21 9.87
N ASP A 79 -12.95 -11.05 9.48
CA ASP A 79 -12.70 -12.29 8.72
C ASP A 79 -12.25 -12.04 7.27
N MET A 80 -12.64 -10.90 6.69
CA MET A 80 -12.26 -10.48 5.34
C MET A 80 -10.89 -9.77 5.28
N VAL A 81 -10.37 -9.27 6.41
CA VAL A 81 -9.09 -8.55 6.46
C VAL A 81 -7.90 -9.33 5.87
N PRO A 82 -7.73 -10.64 6.09
CA PRO A 82 -6.66 -11.39 5.44
C PRO A 82 -6.71 -11.34 3.91
N LEU A 83 -7.91 -11.43 3.32
CA LEU A 83 -8.11 -11.29 1.88
C LEU A 83 -7.76 -9.86 1.40
N LEU A 84 -8.12 -8.86 2.20
CA LEU A 84 -7.73 -7.46 1.95
C LEU A 84 -6.20 -7.31 1.92
N CYS A 85 -5.48 -7.90 2.87
CA CYS A 85 -4.01 -7.83 2.92
C CYS A 85 -3.36 -8.46 1.68
N VAL A 86 -3.89 -9.59 1.21
CA VAL A 86 -3.43 -10.22 -0.04
C VAL A 86 -3.68 -9.30 -1.24
N SER A 87 -4.83 -8.65 -1.30
CA SER A 87 -5.15 -7.71 -2.41
C SER A 87 -4.31 -6.43 -2.41
N VAL A 88 -3.83 -6.00 -1.24
CA VAL A 88 -2.92 -4.85 -1.07
C VAL A 88 -1.48 -5.19 -1.44
N SER A 89 -1.08 -6.45 -1.24
CA SER A 89 0.29 -6.91 -1.48
C SER A 89 0.54 -7.40 -2.91
N ALA A 90 -0.50 -7.40 -3.76
CA ALA A 90 -0.48 -7.90 -5.14
C ALA A 90 -0.49 -6.75 -6.16
#